data_AF-A0A2T1A1L2-F1
#
_entry.id   AF-A0A2T1A1L2-F1
#
_cell.length_a   1.000
_cell.length_b   1.000
_cell.length_c   1.000
_cell.angle_alpha   90.00
_cell.angle_beta   90.00
_cell.angle_gamma   90.00
#
_symmetry.space_group_name_H-M   'P 1'
#
loop_
_entity.id
_entity.type
_entity.pdbx_description
1 polymer ?
#
loop_
_entity_poly.entity_id
_entity_poly.type
_entity_poly.pdbx_seq_one_letter_code
_entity_poly.pdbx_strand_id
1 'polypeptide(L)'
;MYFGDVLKALGRRWYVLVAGLVVIAVAAGLAIKWVPTQYEASGQMLLLLPADATGITTPTNPYINLQAGLITTASVVAGTLSTKDSQREMKAKGFTSEYAVALDPGGGPLLLITADDTNPQRAVATRDEVIKRLDGELARIQQDENVPVTQLIHSRTFSVTQFAEALPGSKIRALAVIGAVGVILTLIVALMIDRYRPARKRPRRSRARRSRETGPDDETQADPQSPSVDNDSELASSATSTVEHEVVGEPRR
;
A
#
# COMPACT_ATOMS: atom_id res chain seq x y z
N MET A 1 16.54 25.85 2.47
CA MET A 1 17.57 24.82 2.69
C MET A 1 17.75 24.11 1.37
N TYR A 2 18.93 24.24 0.75
CA TYR A 2 19.17 23.76 -0.62
C TYR A 2 19.39 22.24 -0.61
N PHE A 3 18.78 21.55 -1.58
CA PHE A 3 18.90 20.09 -1.79
C PHE A 3 20.36 19.58 -1.79
N GLY A 4 21.31 20.44 -2.19
CA GLY A 4 22.75 20.16 -2.18
C GLY A 4 23.37 20.01 -0.79
N ASP A 5 22.86 20.70 0.23
CA ASP A 5 23.36 20.57 1.61
C ASP A 5 22.92 19.24 2.24
N VAL A 6 21.72 18.77 1.87
CA VAL A 6 21.19 17.46 2.26
C VAL A 6 22.03 16.34 1.64
N LEU A 7 22.36 16.43 0.36
CA LEU A 7 23.23 15.44 -0.34
C LEU A 7 24.65 15.39 0.23
N LYS A 8 25.23 16.54 0.61
CA LYS A 8 26.58 16.62 1.18
C LYS A 8 26.64 16.09 2.62
N ALA A 9 25.58 16.30 3.40
CA ALA A 9 25.41 15.68 4.72
C ALA A 9 25.24 14.16 4.60
N LEU A 10 24.50 13.70 3.59
CA LEU A 10 24.26 12.28 3.32
C LEU A 10 25.54 11.53 2.90
N GLY A 11 26.36 12.13 2.03
CA GLY A 11 27.64 11.57 1.61
C GLY A 11 28.69 11.49 2.72
N ARG A 12 28.63 12.36 3.74
CA ARG A 12 29.60 12.36 4.85
C ARG A 12 29.34 11.25 5.88
N ARG A 13 28.15 10.64 5.87
CA ARG A 13 27.70 9.68 6.91
C ARG A 13 26.92 8.50 6.33
N TRP A 14 27.40 7.98 5.20
CA TRP A 14 26.82 6.81 4.51
C TRP A 14 26.61 5.58 5.43
N TYR A 15 27.43 5.42 6.48
CA TYR A 15 27.30 4.33 7.46
C TYR A 15 25.95 4.32 8.19
N VAL A 16 25.31 5.47 8.44
CA VAL A 16 24.00 5.52 9.12
C VAL A 16 22.88 5.06 8.20
N LEU A 17 22.95 5.45 6.91
CA LEU A 17 22.04 4.94 5.90
C LEU A 17 22.21 3.43 5.70
N VAL A 18 23.45 2.96 5.62
CA VAL A 18 23.73 1.52 5.48
C VAL A 18 23.26 0.76 6.72
N ALA A 19 23.51 1.26 7.93
CA ALA A 19 23.01 0.63 9.15
C ALA A 19 21.47 0.58 9.19
N GLY A 20 20.79 1.67 8.81
CA GLY A 20 19.33 1.68 8.70
C GLY A 20 18.81 0.71 7.63
N LEU A 21 19.44 0.69 6.46
CA LEU A 21 19.11 -0.27 5.40
C LEU A 21 19.26 -1.72 5.87
N VAL A 22 20.33 -2.02 6.62
CA VAL A 22 20.55 -3.36 7.20
C VAL A 22 19.46 -3.69 8.22
N VAL A 23 19.09 -2.76 9.10
CA VAL A 23 17.98 -2.98 10.06
C VAL A 23 16.66 -3.23 9.34
N ILE A 24 16.37 -2.47 8.28
CA ILE A 24 15.17 -2.67 7.45
C ILE A 24 15.21 -4.04 6.77
N ALA A 25 16.36 -4.43 6.21
CA ALA A 25 16.53 -5.73 5.56
C ALA A 25 16.35 -6.89 6.55
N VAL A 26 16.88 -6.78 7.76
CA VAL A 26 16.70 -7.76 8.84
C VAL A 26 15.23 -7.81 9.28
N ALA A 27 14.59 -6.66 9.49
CA ALA A 27 13.19 -6.57 9.87
C ALA A 27 12.26 -7.16 8.78
N ALA A 28 12.53 -6.88 7.51
CA ALA A 28 11.82 -7.44 6.37
C ALA A 28 12.01 -8.97 6.28
N GLY A 29 13.24 -9.46 6.48
CA GLY A 29 13.53 -10.89 6.50
C GLY A 29 12.83 -11.63 7.65
N LEU A 30 12.77 -11.02 8.83
CA LEU A 30 12.00 -11.54 9.97
C LEU A 30 10.49 -11.54 9.67
N ALA A 31 9.96 -10.47 9.08
CA ALA A 31 8.55 -10.38 8.73
C ALA A 31 8.12 -11.44 7.72
N ILE A 32 8.97 -11.78 6.75
CA ILE A 32 8.69 -12.87 5.79
C ILE A 32 8.55 -14.23 6.50
N LYS A 33 9.33 -14.45 7.57
CA LYS A 33 9.24 -15.68 8.37
C LYS A 33 8.05 -15.69 9.32
N TRP A 34 7.65 -14.54 9.84
CA TRP A 34 6.63 -14.43 10.88
C TRP A 34 5.22 -14.26 10.32
N VAL A 35 5.06 -13.68 9.13
CA VAL A 35 3.74 -13.52 8.48
C VAL A 35 3.41 -14.82 7.72
N PRO A 36 2.41 -15.60 8.17
CA PRO A 36 2.05 -16.83 7.50
C PRO A 36 1.54 -16.55 6.08
N THR A 37 1.74 -17.51 5.18
CA THR A 37 1.15 -17.45 3.84
C THR A 37 -0.36 -17.65 3.98
N GLN A 38 -1.13 -16.68 3.49
CA GLN A 38 -2.58 -16.84 3.36
C GLN A 38 -2.86 -17.62 2.09
N TYR A 39 -3.79 -18.57 2.18
CA TYR A 39 -4.30 -19.34 1.06
C TYR A 39 -5.80 -19.08 0.93
N GLU A 40 -6.26 -18.83 -0.29
CA GLU A 40 -7.67 -18.63 -0.60
C GLU A 40 -8.17 -19.82 -1.42
N ALA A 41 -9.25 -20.44 -0.98
CA ALA A 41 -10.04 -21.36 -1.78
C ALA A 41 -11.29 -20.63 -2.27
N SER A 42 -11.47 -20.55 -3.57
CA SER A 42 -12.61 -19.89 -4.21
C SER A 42 -13.53 -20.89 -4.91
N GLY A 43 -14.77 -20.46 -5.13
CA GLY A 43 -15.77 -21.17 -5.91
C GLY A 43 -16.90 -20.24 -6.31
N GLN A 44 -17.60 -20.57 -7.39
CA GLN A 44 -18.76 -19.82 -7.85
C GLN A 44 -20.00 -20.71 -7.84
N MET A 45 -21.15 -20.14 -7.51
CA MET A 45 -22.44 -20.84 -7.55
C MET A 45 -23.46 -20.02 -8.31
N LEU A 46 -24.00 -20.57 -9.39
CA LEU A 46 -25.03 -19.94 -10.20
C LEU A 46 -26.39 -20.52 -9.84
N LEU A 47 -27.38 -19.66 -9.65
CA LEU A 47 -28.77 -20.09 -9.49
C LEU A 47 -29.49 -20.06 -10.83
N LEU A 48 -30.25 -21.13 -11.10
CA LEU A 48 -30.96 -21.36 -12.36
C LEU A 48 -32.39 -21.81 -12.08
N LEU A 49 -33.32 -21.38 -12.92
CA LEU A 49 -34.67 -21.96 -12.98
C LEU A 49 -34.67 -23.26 -13.81
N PRO A 50 -35.58 -24.19 -13.53
CA PRO A 50 -35.85 -25.32 -14.41
C PRO A 50 -36.25 -24.83 -15.81
N ALA A 51 -35.91 -25.58 -16.85
CA ALA A 51 -36.26 -25.22 -18.23
C ALA A 51 -37.79 -25.10 -18.45
N ASP A 52 -38.56 -25.83 -17.66
CA ASP A 52 -40.02 -25.89 -17.74
C ASP A 52 -40.71 -24.80 -16.90
N ALA A 53 -39.95 -23.97 -16.17
CA ALA A 53 -40.50 -22.93 -15.30
C ALA A 53 -41.23 -21.82 -16.10
N THR A 54 -40.94 -21.67 -17.39
CA THR A 54 -41.66 -20.78 -18.32
C THR A 54 -42.84 -21.45 -19.02
N GLY A 55 -43.20 -22.66 -18.62
CA GLY A 55 -44.27 -23.47 -19.20
C GLY A 55 -43.76 -24.63 -20.05
N ILE A 56 -44.45 -25.76 -19.96
CA ILE A 56 -44.10 -27.04 -20.62
C ILE A 56 -44.11 -26.92 -22.16
N THR A 57 -44.92 -26.00 -22.70
CA THR A 57 -45.09 -25.81 -24.14
C THR A 57 -43.99 -24.97 -24.79
N THR A 58 -43.23 -24.22 -24.00
CA THR A 58 -42.12 -23.37 -24.46
C THR A 58 -40.97 -23.44 -23.45
N PRO A 59 -40.26 -24.57 -23.38
CA PRO A 59 -39.08 -24.70 -22.54
C PRO A 59 -38.04 -23.68 -22.98
N THR A 60 -37.51 -22.91 -22.04
CA THR A 60 -36.52 -21.86 -22.33
C THR A 60 -35.16 -22.25 -21.76
N ASN A 61 -34.09 -21.89 -22.47
CA ASN A 61 -32.72 -22.11 -21.99
C ASN A 61 -32.50 -21.35 -20.65
N PRO A 62 -32.19 -22.05 -19.54
CA PRO A 62 -32.00 -21.43 -18.22
C PRO A 62 -30.92 -20.35 -18.18
N TYR A 63 -29.90 -20.44 -19.02
CA TYR A 63 -28.80 -19.47 -19.06
C TYR A 63 -29.19 -18.14 -19.74
N ILE A 64 -30.27 -18.12 -20.52
CA ILE A 64 -30.80 -16.91 -21.15
C ILE A 64 -31.86 -16.27 -20.24
N ASN A 65 -32.50 -17.07 -19.39
CA ASN A 65 -33.59 -16.66 -18.51
C ASN A 65 -33.13 -16.40 -17.06
N LEU A 66 -32.18 -15.47 -16.90
CA LEU A 66 -31.67 -15.06 -15.59
C LEU A 66 -32.52 -13.89 -15.04
N GLN A 67 -33.64 -14.22 -14.41
CA GLN A 67 -34.59 -13.23 -13.91
C GLN A 67 -34.08 -12.49 -12.66
N ALA A 68 -34.55 -11.26 -12.44
CA ALA A 68 -34.19 -10.45 -11.27
C ALA A 68 -34.50 -11.15 -9.92
N GLY A 69 -35.54 -12.00 -9.88
CA GLY A 69 -35.88 -12.79 -8.68
C GLY A 69 -34.76 -13.75 -8.26
N LEU A 70 -33.99 -14.28 -9.21
CA LEU A 70 -32.84 -15.13 -8.90
C LEU A 70 -31.72 -14.35 -8.20
N ILE A 71 -31.48 -13.10 -8.61
CA ILE A 71 -30.49 -12.20 -8.02
C ILE A 71 -30.89 -11.88 -6.58
N THR A 72 -32.17 -11.59 -6.34
CA THR A 72 -32.70 -11.36 -4.99
C THR A 72 -32.61 -12.61 -4.12
N THR A 73 -32.93 -13.79 -4.67
CA THR A 73 -32.81 -15.04 -3.91
C THR A 73 -31.36 -15.33 -3.54
N ALA A 74 -30.44 -15.14 -4.50
CA ALA A 74 -29.00 -15.27 -4.27
C ALA A 74 -28.52 -14.36 -3.14
N SER A 75 -28.93 -13.08 -3.15
CA SER A 75 -28.50 -12.11 -2.14
C SER A 75 -29.05 -12.43 -0.74
N VAL A 76 -30.28 -12.94 -0.65
CA VAL A 76 -30.88 -13.39 0.62
C VAL A 76 -30.10 -14.59 1.18
N VAL A 77 -29.87 -15.63 0.37
CA VAL A 77 -29.13 -16.84 0.77
C VAL A 77 -27.69 -16.49 1.20
N ALA A 78 -27.00 -15.64 0.42
CA ALA A 78 -25.68 -15.14 0.75
C ALA A 78 -25.67 -14.31 2.05
N GLY A 79 -26.69 -13.49 2.24
CA GLY A 79 -26.88 -12.66 3.43
C GLY A 79 -27.00 -13.51 4.70
N THR A 80 -27.78 -14.59 4.67
CA THR A 80 -27.95 -15.50 5.81
C THR A 80 -26.62 -16.13 6.24
N LEU A 81 -25.82 -16.59 5.28
CA LEU A 81 -24.52 -17.22 5.57
C LEU A 81 -23.41 -16.23 5.92
N SER A 82 -23.56 -14.97 5.53
CA SER A 82 -22.62 -13.89 5.85
C SER A 82 -22.80 -13.30 7.26
N THR A 83 -23.83 -13.73 8.00
CA THR A 83 -24.06 -13.24 9.36
C THR A 83 -22.99 -13.72 10.35
N LYS A 84 -22.79 -12.95 11.42
CA LYS A 84 -21.85 -13.32 12.51
C LYS A 84 -22.25 -14.62 13.21
N ASP A 85 -23.55 -14.90 13.29
CA ASP A 85 -24.04 -16.12 13.93
C ASP A 85 -23.77 -17.36 13.08
N SER A 86 -23.98 -17.28 11.76
CA SER A 86 -23.57 -18.32 10.81
C SER A 86 -22.06 -18.60 10.90
N GLN A 87 -21.23 -17.55 10.97
CA GLN A 87 -19.78 -17.72 11.15
C GLN A 87 -19.42 -18.37 12.50
N ARG A 88 -20.14 -18.06 13.58
CA ARG A 88 -19.94 -18.70 14.90
C ARG A 88 -20.31 -20.17 14.87
N GLU A 89 -21.43 -20.51 14.25
CA GLU A 89 -21.86 -21.90 14.09
C GLU A 89 -20.87 -22.70 13.23
N MET A 90 -20.33 -22.08 12.17
CA MET A 90 -19.29 -22.66 11.32
C MET A 90 -18.03 -22.99 12.15
N LYS A 91 -17.57 -22.03 12.97
CA LYS A 91 -16.45 -22.21 13.89
C LYS A 91 -16.71 -23.29 14.94
N ALA A 92 -17.93 -23.36 15.47
CA ALA A 92 -18.32 -24.39 16.44
C ALA A 92 -18.26 -25.82 15.86
N LYS A 93 -18.45 -25.97 14.54
CA LYS A 93 -18.30 -27.25 13.82
C LYS A 93 -16.86 -27.54 13.38
N GLY A 94 -15.89 -26.71 13.75
CA GLY A 94 -14.46 -26.92 13.47
C GLY A 94 -13.94 -26.21 12.21
N PHE A 95 -14.78 -25.46 11.49
CA PHE A 95 -14.39 -24.69 10.32
C PHE A 95 -13.97 -23.28 10.77
N THR A 96 -12.66 -23.12 11.03
CA THR A 96 -12.09 -21.88 11.59
C THR A 96 -11.64 -20.87 10.55
N SER A 97 -11.61 -21.24 9.26
CA SER A 97 -11.18 -20.36 8.18
C SER A 97 -12.13 -19.16 8.06
N GLU A 98 -11.57 -18.03 7.65
CA GLU A 98 -12.38 -16.85 7.32
C GLU A 98 -13.06 -17.11 5.98
N TYR A 99 -14.33 -16.78 5.83
CA TYR A 99 -15.03 -16.98 4.57
C TYR A 99 -15.94 -15.80 4.26
N ALA A 100 -16.16 -15.56 2.98
CA ALA A 100 -17.09 -14.57 2.47
C ALA A 100 -17.97 -15.17 1.38
N VAL A 101 -19.23 -14.75 1.35
CA VAL A 101 -20.17 -15.05 0.29
C VAL A 101 -20.73 -13.72 -0.22
N ALA A 102 -20.54 -13.46 -1.50
CA ALA A 102 -20.98 -12.21 -2.13
C ALA A 102 -21.65 -12.49 -3.47
N LEU A 103 -22.44 -11.53 -3.93
CA LEU A 103 -22.92 -11.55 -5.31
C LEU A 103 -21.80 -11.14 -6.26
N ASP A 104 -21.73 -11.77 -7.43
CA ASP A 104 -20.81 -11.37 -8.48
C ASP A 104 -21.16 -9.97 -9.00
N PRO A 105 -20.18 -9.06 -9.15
CA PRO A 105 -20.41 -7.70 -9.63
C PRO A 105 -20.96 -7.63 -11.07
N GLY A 106 -20.84 -8.70 -11.84
CA GLY A 106 -21.31 -8.79 -13.24
C GLY A 106 -22.83 -8.78 -13.40
N GLY A 107 -23.60 -8.74 -12.32
CA GLY A 107 -25.06 -8.51 -12.35
C GLY A 107 -25.91 -9.76 -12.62
N GLY A 108 -25.34 -10.96 -12.50
CA GLY A 108 -26.07 -12.22 -12.59
C GLY A 108 -26.40 -12.82 -11.22
N PRO A 109 -27.23 -13.88 -11.15
CA PRO A 109 -27.51 -14.63 -9.93
C PRO A 109 -26.35 -15.59 -9.61
N LEU A 110 -25.14 -15.06 -9.64
CA LEU A 110 -23.89 -15.75 -9.40
C LEU A 110 -23.36 -15.34 -8.04
N LEU A 111 -23.07 -16.32 -7.20
CA LEU A 111 -22.45 -16.15 -5.90
C LEU A 111 -20.98 -16.47 -6.01
N LEU A 112 -20.15 -15.58 -5.46
CA LEU A 112 -18.73 -15.80 -5.23
C LEU A 112 -18.53 -16.23 -3.79
N ILE A 113 -17.89 -17.38 -3.62
CA ILE A 113 -17.52 -17.95 -2.33
C ILE A 113 -16.00 -17.92 -2.24
N THR A 114 -15.47 -17.31 -1.18
CA THR A 114 -14.05 -17.34 -0.86
C THR A 114 -13.86 -17.82 0.58
N ALA A 115 -12.80 -18.59 0.80
CA ALA A 115 -12.38 -19.03 2.12
C ALA A 115 -10.87 -18.87 2.26
N ASP A 116 -10.44 -18.13 3.28
CA ASP A 116 -9.07 -17.77 3.57
C ASP A 116 -8.55 -18.50 4.81
N ASP A 117 -7.38 -19.14 4.67
CA ASP A 117 -6.69 -19.76 5.79
C ASP A 117 -5.17 -19.82 5.56
N THR A 118 -4.41 -19.84 6.65
CA THR A 118 -2.99 -20.21 6.64
C THR A 118 -2.72 -21.66 6.23
N ASN A 119 -3.73 -22.53 6.29
CA ASN A 119 -3.67 -23.94 5.90
C ASN A 119 -4.57 -24.17 4.67
N PRO A 120 -4.01 -24.58 3.52
CA PRO A 120 -4.76 -24.68 2.27
C PRO A 120 -5.86 -25.76 2.33
N GLN A 121 -5.67 -26.83 3.08
CA GLN A 121 -6.69 -27.88 3.24
C GLN A 121 -7.89 -27.39 4.05
N ARG A 122 -7.67 -26.56 5.08
CA ARG A 122 -8.77 -25.95 5.86
C ARG A 122 -9.57 -24.95 5.04
N ALA A 123 -8.90 -24.15 4.20
CA ALA A 123 -9.57 -23.22 3.28
C ALA A 123 -10.52 -23.97 2.33
N VAL A 124 -10.02 -25.04 1.68
CA VAL A 124 -10.83 -25.90 0.79
C VAL A 124 -12.00 -26.53 1.54
N ALA A 125 -11.75 -27.14 2.70
CA ALA A 125 -12.80 -27.78 3.50
C ALA A 125 -13.88 -26.79 3.93
N THR A 126 -13.50 -25.57 4.33
CA THR A 126 -14.45 -24.53 4.71
C THR A 126 -15.28 -24.06 3.53
N ARG A 127 -14.66 -23.83 2.36
CA ARG A 127 -15.41 -23.48 1.14
C ARG A 127 -16.44 -24.55 0.78
N ASP A 128 -16.06 -25.83 0.81
CA ASP A 128 -16.96 -26.92 0.46
C ASP A 128 -18.15 -27.03 1.42
N GLU A 129 -17.92 -26.81 2.71
CA GLU A 129 -18.99 -26.74 3.70
C GLU A 129 -19.88 -25.51 3.48
N VAL A 130 -19.31 -24.34 3.15
CA VAL A 130 -20.09 -23.13 2.82
C VAL A 130 -20.99 -23.38 1.60
N ILE A 131 -20.47 -23.99 0.53
CA ILE A 131 -21.24 -24.37 -0.65
C ILE A 131 -22.41 -25.29 -0.26
N LYS A 132 -22.14 -26.33 0.52
CA LYS A 132 -23.18 -27.27 0.99
C LYS A 132 -24.26 -26.58 1.82
N ARG A 133 -23.88 -25.61 2.64
CA ARG A 133 -24.85 -24.83 3.43
C ARG A 133 -25.64 -23.85 2.58
N LEU A 134 -25.06 -23.26 1.54
CA LEU A 134 -25.81 -22.44 0.58
C LEU A 134 -26.90 -23.27 -0.10
N ASP A 135 -26.57 -24.49 -0.53
CA ASP A 135 -27.55 -25.42 -1.11
C ASP A 135 -28.65 -25.79 -0.11
N GLY A 136 -28.28 -26.06 1.15
CA GLY A 136 -29.22 -26.36 2.22
C GLY A 136 -30.15 -25.19 2.55
N GLU A 137 -29.62 -23.97 2.62
CA GLU A 137 -30.40 -22.76 2.90
C GLU A 137 -31.32 -22.40 1.73
N LEU A 138 -30.86 -22.56 0.50
CA LEU A 138 -31.69 -22.42 -0.69
C LEU A 138 -32.86 -23.41 -0.69
N ALA A 139 -32.60 -24.67 -0.33
CA ALA A 139 -33.65 -25.68 -0.21
C ALA A 139 -34.64 -25.33 0.91
N ARG A 140 -34.14 -24.87 2.07
CA ARG A 140 -34.95 -24.49 3.23
C ARG A 140 -35.92 -23.35 2.90
N ILE A 141 -35.42 -22.27 2.30
CA ILE A 141 -36.25 -21.11 1.93
C ILE A 141 -37.36 -21.51 0.95
N GLN A 142 -37.03 -22.36 -0.04
CA GLN A 142 -38.02 -22.81 -1.02
C GLN A 142 -39.07 -23.78 -0.42
N GLN A 143 -38.67 -24.57 0.57
CA GLN A 143 -39.59 -25.45 1.31
C GLN A 143 -40.54 -24.65 2.20
N ASP A 144 -40.02 -23.64 2.91
CA ASP A 144 -40.83 -22.75 3.75
C ASP A 144 -41.93 -22.04 2.94
N GLU A 145 -41.62 -21.67 1.69
CA GLU A 145 -42.55 -21.02 0.76
C GLU A 145 -43.41 -22.01 -0.06
N ASN A 146 -43.29 -23.33 0.18
CA ASN A 146 -44.03 -24.39 -0.53
C ASN A 146 -43.94 -24.29 -2.07
N VAL A 147 -42.75 -23.98 -2.60
CA VAL A 147 -42.53 -23.79 -4.04
C VAL A 147 -42.82 -25.10 -4.80
N PRO A 148 -43.62 -25.07 -5.89
CA PRO A 148 -43.86 -26.25 -6.72
C PRO A 148 -42.57 -26.80 -7.33
N VAL A 149 -42.48 -28.12 -7.48
CA VAL A 149 -41.27 -28.81 -8.01
C VAL A 149 -40.88 -28.30 -9.41
N THR A 150 -41.84 -27.88 -10.22
CA THR A 150 -41.63 -27.30 -11.56
C THR A 150 -41.02 -25.90 -11.55
N GLN A 151 -40.93 -25.26 -10.37
CA GLN A 151 -40.44 -23.90 -10.17
C GLN A 151 -39.25 -23.84 -9.18
N LEU A 152 -38.74 -24.99 -8.73
CA LEU A 152 -37.61 -25.02 -7.80
C LEU A 152 -36.32 -24.52 -8.45
N ILE A 153 -35.74 -23.50 -7.85
CA ILE A 153 -34.43 -22.97 -8.18
C ILE A 153 -33.37 -24.03 -7.87
N HIS A 154 -32.53 -24.30 -8.86
CA HIS A 154 -31.37 -25.16 -8.75
C HIS A 154 -30.09 -24.33 -8.67
N SER A 155 -29.18 -24.72 -7.79
CA SER A 155 -27.81 -24.23 -7.78
C SER A 155 -26.93 -25.09 -8.67
N ARG A 156 -25.96 -24.47 -9.34
CA ARG A 156 -24.85 -25.16 -9.98
C ARG A 156 -23.54 -24.49 -9.61
N THR A 157 -22.61 -25.28 -9.12
CA THR A 157 -21.27 -24.81 -8.77
C THR A 157 -20.37 -24.84 -10.00
N PHE A 158 -19.64 -23.75 -10.23
CA PHE A 158 -18.67 -23.59 -11.31
C PHE A 158 -17.38 -22.99 -10.76
N SER A 159 -16.30 -23.13 -11.52
CA SER A 159 -15.00 -22.49 -11.19
C SER A 159 -14.54 -22.79 -9.75
N VAL A 160 -14.79 -24.00 -9.26
CA VAL A 160 -14.37 -24.44 -7.93
C VAL A 160 -12.90 -24.78 -7.99
N THR A 161 -12.05 -23.99 -7.33
CA THR A 161 -10.60 -24.17 -7.38
C THR A 161 -10.23 -25.48 -6.71
N GLN A 162 -9.55 -26.40 -7.40
CA GLN A 162 -9.22 -27.71 -6.81
C GLN A 162 -8.27 -27.60 -5.61
N PHE A 163 -7.47 -26.53 -5.57
CA PHE A 163 -6.50 -26.25 -4.51
C PHE A 163 -6.59 -24.80 -4.09
N ALA A 164 -6.30 -24.49 -2.82
CA ALA A 164 -6.25 -23.10 -2.38
C ALA A 164 -5.02 -22.39 -2.97
N GLU A 165 -5.21 -21.20 -3.54
CA GLU A 165 -4.15 -20.39 -4.12
C GLU A 165 -3.48 -19.53 -3.05
N ALA A 166 -2.16 -19.39 -3.12
CA ALA A 166 -1.43 -18.54 -2.18
C ALA A 166 -1.67 -17.07 -2.50
N LEU A 167 -2.13 -16.28 -1.52
CA LEU A 167 -2.29 -14.83 -1.63
C LEU A 167 -1.04 -14.11 -1.13
N PRO A 168 -0.15 -13.63 -2.02
CA PRO A 168 1.02 -12.86 -1.60
C PRO A 168 0.67 -11.44 -1.14
N GLY A 169 -0.56 -10.96 -1.42
CA GLY A 169 -0.96 -9.57 -1.20
C GLY A 169 -0.81 -9.10 0.26
N SER A 170 -1.08 -9.98 1.23
CA SER A 170 -0.89 -9.69 2.65
C SER A 170 0.59 -9.49 3.01
N LYS A 171 1.48 -10.32 2.47
CA LYS A 171 2.94 -10.20 2.66
C LYS A 171 3.51 -8.95 2.02
N ILE A 172 3.05 -8.61 0.82
CA ILE A 172 3.50 -7.41 0.09
C ILE A 172 3.12 -6.14 0.86
N ARG A 173 1.89 -6.06 1.38
CA ARG A 173 1.45 -4.91 2.19
C ARG A 173 2.25 -4.80 3.49
N ALA A 174 2.49 -5.90 4.19
CA ALA A 174 3.30 -5.91 5.40
C ALA A 174 4.74 -5.45 5.13
N LEU A 175 5.37 -5.96 4.06
CA LEU A 175 6.70 -5.54 3.63
C LEU A 175 6.76 -4.06 3.26
N ALA A 176 5.73 -3.55 2.58
CA ALA A 176 5.64 -2.13 2.23
C ALA A 176 5.56 -1.23 3.47
N VAL A 177 4.74 -1.59 4.47
CA VAL A 177 4.64 -0.85 5.73
C VAL A 177 5.96 -0.88 6.50
N ILE A 178 6.59 -2.06 6.62
CA ILE A 178 7.87 -2.21 7.31
C ILE A 178 8.96 -1.40 6.62
N GLY A 179 9.01 -1.43 5.28
CA GLY A 179 9.92 -0.61 4.50
C GLY A 179 9.70 0.88 4.73
N ALA A 180 8.46 1.36 4.62
CA ALA A 180 8.13 2.77 4.80
C ALA A 180 8.45 3.28 6.21
N VAL A 181 7.99 2.58 7.25
CA VAL A 181 8.27 2.93 8.65
C VAL A 181 9.76 2.87 8.94
N GLY A 182 10.45 1.85 8.44
CA GLY A 182 11.88 1.67 8.62
C GLY A 182 12.70 2.80 8.00
N VAL A 183 12.33 3.27 6.80
CA VAL A 183 12.96 4.44 6.16
C VAL A 183 12.75 5.70 6.98
N ILE A 184 11.52 5.95 7.43
CA ILE A 184 11.19 7.13 8.25
C ILE A 184 12.00 7.11 9.56
N LEU A 185 12.03 5.98 10.25
CA LEU A 185 12.78 5.83 11.51
C LEU A 185 14.29 6.02 11.30
N THR A 186 14.83 5.46 10.21
CA THR A 186 16.24 5.65 9.82
C THR A 186 16.56 7.12 9.62
N LEU A 187 15.68 7.87 8.94
CA LEU A 187 15.85 9.29 8.70
C LEU A 187 15.80 10.10 10.01
N ILE A 188 14.86 9.80 10.90
CA ILE A 188 14.75 10.43 12.23
C ILE A 188 16.03 10.21 13.03
N VAL A 189 16.53 8.98 13.11
CA VAL A 189 17.77 8.63 13.82
C VAL A 189 18.98 9.34 13.21
N ALA A 190 19.07 9.40 11.87
CA ALA A 190 20.15 10.10 11.18
C ALA A 190 20.18 11.59 11.53
N LEU A 191 19.02 12.27 11.52
CA LEU A 191 18.90 13.68 11.87
C LEU A 191 19.20 13.94 13.36
N MET A 192 18.77 13.04 14.25
CA MET A 192 18.98 13.15 15.69
C MET A 192 20.48 13.02 16.04
N ILE A 193 21.19 12.09 15.41
CA ILE A 193 22.65 11.93 15.54
C ILE A 193 23.40 13.14 14.96
N ASP A 194 22.87 13.78 13.92
CA ASP A 194 23.49 14.98 13.34
C ASP A 194 23.37 16.20 14.26
N ARG A 195 22.27 16.30 15.02
CA ARG A 195 22.04 17.39 15.99
C ARG A 195 22.92 17.31 17.24
N TYR A 196 23.42 16.12 17.61
CA TYR A 196 24.16 15.90 18.86
C TYR A 196 25.68 16.12 18.78
N ARG A 197 26.24 16.60 17.66
CA ARG A 197 27.66 16.98 17.61
C ARG A 197 27.82 18.50 17.58
N PRO A 198 28.25 19.14 18.69
CA PRO A 198 28.59 20.55 18.65
C PRO A 198 29.68 20.75 17.59
N ALA A 199 29.42 21.67 16.66
CA ALA A 199 30.41 22.13 15.69
C ALA A 199 31.71 22.38 16.46
N ARG A 200 32.74 21.55 16.23
CA ARG A 200 34.07 21.75 16.81
C ARG A 200 34.42 23.19 16.49
N LYS A 201 34.35 24.07 17.49
CA LYS A 201 34.72 25.47 17.38
C LYS A 201 36.13 25.44 16.80
N ARG A 202 36.27 25.84 15.54
CA ARG A 202 37.59 26.12 14.98
C ARG A 202 38.21 27.10 15.98
N PRO A 203 39.36 26.80 16.60
CA PRO A 203 39.99 27.78 17.46
C PRO A 203 40.28 28.96 16.53
N ARG A 204 39.59 30.08 16.78
CA ARG A 204 39.99 31.38 16.23
C ARG A 204 41.43 31.55 16.69
N ARG A 205 42.37 31.34 15.77
CA ARG A 205 43.78 31.63 15.98
C ARG A 205 43.92 33.14 16.01
N SER A 206 43.46 33.76 17.10
CA SER A 206 43.83 35.10 17.51
C SER A 206 45.29 35.04 17.93
N ARG A 207 46.19 35.00 16.93
CA ARG A 207 47.59 35.37 17.18
C ARG A 207 47.61 36.89 17.23
N ALA A 208 47.28 37.40 18.41
CA ALA A 208 47.75 38.69 18.86
C ALA A 208 49.27 38.70 18.67
N ARG A 209 49.72 39.40 17.62
CA ARG A 209 51.11 39.78 17.43
C ARG A 209 51.18 41.25 17.83
N ARG A 210 51.14 41.48 19.15
CA ARG A 210 51.45 42.77 19.77
C ARG A 210 51.96 42.46 21.19
N SER A 211 53.05 43.12 21.56
CA SER A 211 53.70 43.15 22.88
C SER A 211 54.84 42.14 23.15
N ARG A 212 56.00 42.46 22.57
CA ARG A 212 57.34 42.59 23.20
C ARG A 212 58.05 43.64 22.32
N GLU A 213 58.19 44.94 22.63
CA GLU A 213 58.96 45.57 23.74
C GLU A 213 60.31 44.84 23.92
N THR A 214 61.50 45.43 23.69
CA THR A 214 61.94 46.84 23.81
C THR A 214 63.34 46.97 23.13
N GLY A 215 63.70 48.18 22.64
CA GLY A 215 65.04 48.54 22.10
C GLY A 215 66.16 48.60 23.16
N PRO A 216 67.44 48.92 22.81
CA PRO A 216 67.88 50.23 22.28
C PRO A 216 68.87 50.16 21.07
N ASP A 217 68.77 51.04 20.07
CA ASP A 217 69.58 52.26 19.78
C ASP A 217 70.78 51.95 18.85
N ASP A 218 70.76 52.43 17.59
CA ASP A 218 71.57 53.60 17.17
C ASP A 218 71.42 53.95 15.67
N GLU A 219 71.15 55.24 15.44
CA GLU A 219 71.50 56.15 14.35
C GLU A 219 71.74 55.74 12.86
N THR A 220 71.06 56.51 11.98
CA THR A 220 71.62 57.22 10.80
C THR A 220 70.92 56.99 9.45
N GLN A 221 70.18 58.04 9.04
CA GLN A 221 69.99 58.63 7.70
C GLN A 221 69.83 57.74 6.46
N ALA A 222 68.68 57.86 5.78
CA ALA A 222 68.52 58.76 4.61
C ALA A 222 67.27 58.38 3.78
N ASP A 223 66.31 59.29 3.69
CA ASP A 223 65.34 59.46 2.59
C ASP A 223 66.06 60.31 1.49
N PRO A 224 65.73 60.31 0.17
CA PRO A 224 64.37 60.55 -0.35
C PRO A 224 63.98 59.79 -1.65
N GLN A 225 62.66 59.64 -1.89
CA GLN A 225 61.96 60.21 -3.06
C GLN A 225 60.58 59.56 -3.33
N SER A 226 59.53 60.37 -3.15
CA SER A 226 58.26 60.38 -3.92
C SER A 226 58.49 61.02 -5.31
N PRO A 227 57.59 60.97 -6.34
CA PRO A 227 56.11 61.06 -6.28
C PRO A 227 55.43 60.07 -7.28
N SER A 228 54.12 59.97 -7.53
CA SER A 228 53.06 60.94 -7.85
C SER A 228 51.74 60.15 -8.08
N VAL A 229 50.56 60.61 -7.62
CA VAL A 229 49.46 61.20 -8.45
C VAL A 229 48.75 60.13 -9.32
N ASP A 230 47.42 59.95 -9.41
CA ASP A 230 46.28 60.83 -9.20
C ASP A 230 44.99 60.05 -8.92
N ASN A 231 44.01 60.82 -8.47
CA ASN A 231 42.61 60.53 -8.24
C ASN A 231 41.83 60.38 -9.57
N ASP A 232 40.68 59.68 -9.56
CA ASP A 232 39.42 60.13 -10.18
C ASP A 232 38.30 59.05 -10.10
N SER A 233 37.22 59.40 -9.39
CA SER A 233 35.81 59.50 -9.80
C SER A 233 35.39 58.80 -11.13
N GLU A 234 34.19 58.30 -11.41
CA GLU A 234 32.84 58.51 -10.90
C GLU A 234 31.89 57.58 -11.73
N LEU A 235 30.68 57.36 -11.20
CA LEU A 235 29.39 57.21 -11.93
C LEU A 235 28.92 55.91 -12.62
N ALA A 236 27.68 55.58 -12.20
CA ALA A 236 26.49 55.20 -12.97
C ALA A 236 26.44 53.79 -13.60
N SER A 237 25.55 52.90 -13.12
CA SER A 237 24.09 52.95 -13.29
C SER A 237 23.66 53.06 -14.75
N SER A 238 23.28 51.93 -15.34
CA SER A 238 22.20 51.82 -16.33
C SER A 238 21.77 50.37 -16.48
N ALA A 239 20.50 50.13 -16.14
CA ALA A 239 19.74 48.95 -16.50
C ALA A 239 19.39 48.97 -18.00
N THR A 240 19.19 47.79 -18.59
CA THR A 240 18.42 47.44 -19.82
C THR A 240 18.87 46.02 -20.19
N SER A 241 18.09 45.06 -20.68
CA SER A 241 16.66 44.78 -20.78
C SER A 241 16.60 43.45 -21.54
N THR A 242 15.52 42.69 -21.36
CA THR A 242 14.98 41.72 -22.33
C THR A 242 15.71 40.37 -22.46
N VAL A 243 15.03 39.26 -22.15
CA VAL A 243 14.62 38.23 -23.13
C VAL A 243 13.50 37.35 -22.52
N GLU A 244 12.40 37.33 -23.26
CA GLU A 244 11.30 36.36 -23.43
C GLU A 244 10.87 35.40 -22.32
N HIS A 245 9.59 35.54 -21.97
CA HIS A 245 8.75 34.51 -21.37
C HIS A 245 7.85 33.93 -22.49
N GLU A 246 8.14 32.71 -22.93
CA GLU A 246 7.28 31.89 -23.77
C GLU A 246 6.32 31.10 -22.86
N VAL A 247 5.01 31.34 -22.98
CA VAL A 247 3.98 30.49 -22.35
C VAL A 247 2.90 30.19 -23.38
N VAL A 248 2.98 28.95 -23.85
CA VAL A 248 1.98 28.16 -24.58
C VAL A 248 0.81 27.81 -23.65
N GLY A 249 -0.41 27.78 -24.19
CA GLY A 249 -1.47 26.89 -23.68
C GLY A 249 -2.86 27.50 -23.53
N GLU A 250 -3.61 27.47 -24.62
CA GLU A 250 -5.03 27.84 -24.78
C GLU A 250 -5.99 26.91 -24.00
N PRO A 251 -7.16 27.41 -23.52
CA PRO A 251 -8.19 26.58 -22.88
C PRO A 251 -9.37 26.22 -23.81
N ARG A 252 -9.79 24.96 -23.68
CA ARG A 252 -11.14 24.37 -23.89
C ARG A 252 -12.27 25.32 -24.34
N ARG A 253 -12.97 24.92 -25.41
CA ARG A 253 -14.43 24.69 -25.43
C ARG A 253 -14.80 23.62 -26.46
#